data_AF-A0A511YCA3-F1
#
_entry.id   AF-A0A511YCA3-F1
#
_cell.length_a   1.000
_cell.length_b   1.000
_cell.length_c   1.000
_cell.angle_alpha   90.00
_cell.angle_beta   90.00
_cell.angle_gamma   90.00
#
_symmetry.space_group_name_H-M   'P 1'
#
loop_
_entity.id
_entity.type
_entity.pdbx_description
1 polymer ?
#
loop_
_entity_poly.entity_id
_entity_poly.type
_entity_poly.pdbx_seq_one_letter_code
_entity_poly.pdbx_strand_id
1 'polypeptide(L)'
;MKKALLIAAFIAANFGIAQTYNNGGLSTGATSKSGTAAPAGYTWSELQNNTGNTTESNTSLGLGGTSSSAAASFFLADDFTVPAGSSWQITTIDFFAYQTNYAGTTAPFNTVRVNIFNSDPSVAGATSVFGDDTTNRFSAGVDATMYRTGNTVVPAAAVPGTTRKIWKITANTPVTLGAGTYWIKYQLQNVVMANAGFLPPVTIVGSRGLPAFNAKQFDAILGTWTSLVDAGNPTSAPDVPLDMPFVITFTATTLGTQETMQYDNRIQVYPNPVKDHFRINNPERLRISSVEIMDVSGKIVRTLKGSEEYSVSDLPKGNYILKIKNEGGHTKITKLIKQ
;
A
#
# COMPACT_ATOMS: atom_id res chain seq x y z
N MET A 1 57.58 -9.28 -22.39
CA MET A 1 56.14 -9.53 -22.62
C MET A 1 55.38 -9.07 -21.38
N LYS A 2 54.75 -7.88 -21.42
CA LYS A 2 53.95 -7.34 -20.31
C LYS A 2 52.56 -7.97 -20.36
N LYS A 3 52.18 -8.76 -19.35
CA LYS A 3 50.82 -9.28 -19.20
C LYS A 3 49.94 -8.14 -18.67
N ALA A 4 49.05 -7.61 -19.51
CA ALA A 4 47.98 -6.71 -19.09
C ALA A 4 46.93 -7.53 -18.32
N LEU A 5 46.69 -7.16 -17.07
CA LEU A 5 45.65 -7.74 -16.24
C LEU A 5 44.32 -7.03 -16.59
N LEU A 6 43.44 -7.70 -17.33
CA LEU A 6 42.07 -7.22 -17.53
C LEU A 6 41.29 -7.44 -16.22
N ILE A 7 40.98 -6.36 -15.52
CA ILE A 7 40.00 -6.38 -14.42
C ILE A 7 38.62 -6.30 -15.08
N ALA A 8 37.92 -7.43 -15.15
CA ALA A 8 36.50 -7.44 -15.50
C ALA A 8 35.71 -6.87 -14.31
N ALA A 9 35.27 -5.63 -14.43
CA ALA A 9 34.28 -5.07 -13.51
C ALA A 9 32.95 -5.78 -13.75
N PHE A 10 32.60 -6.72 -12.85
CA PHE A 10 31.25 -7.26 -12.78
C PHE A 10 30.31 -6.12 -12.34
N ILE A 11 29.63 -5.50 -13.30
CA ILE A 11 28.44 -4.70 -13.01
C ILE A 11 27.38 -5.71 -12.57
N ALA A 12 27.19 -5.85 -11.25
CA ALA A 12 26.02 -6.53 -10.72
C ALA A 12 24.79 -5.70 -11.12
N ALA A 13 24.13 -6.11 -12.20
CA ALA A 13 22.83 -5.57 -12.55
C ALA A 13 21.86 -5.95 -11.44
N ASN A 14 21.50 -4.97 -10.60
CA ASN A 14 20.39 -5.11 -9.67
C ASN A 14 19.11 -5.19 -10.51
N PHE A 15 18.67 -6.41 -10.84
CA PHE A 15 17.34 -6.64 -11.39
C PHE A 15 16.31 -6.36 -10.29
N GLY A 16 15.80 -5.13 -10.24
CA GLY A 16 14.67 -4.79 -9.38
C GLY A 16 13.39 -5.37 -9.97
N ILE A 17 12.75 -6.29 -9.25
CA ILE A 17 11.39 -6.74 -9.58
C ILE A 17 10.42 -5.59 -9.25
N ALA A 18 9.46 -5.32 -10.14
CA ALA A 18 8.41 -4.35 -9.88
C ALA A 18 7.56 -4.79 -8.68
N GLN A 19 7.37 -3.87 -7.74
CA GLN A 19 6.62 -4.03 -6.49
C GLN A 19 5.50 -3.01 -6.45
N THR A 20 4.58 -3.21 -5.50
CA THR A 20 3.49 -2.26 -5.25
C THR A 20 3.41 -1.89 -3.78
N TYR A 21 3.11 -0.62 -3.52
CA TYR A 21 2.70 -0.11 -2.22
C TYR A 21 1.24 0.32 -2.32
N ASN A 22 0.44 -0.01 -1.31
CA ASN A 22 -0.99 0.26 -1.28
C ASN A 22 -1.32 1.11 -0.04
N ASN A 23 -1.85 2.32 -0.24
CA ASN A 23 -2.22 3.25 0.83
C ASN A 23 -3.59 2.98 1.46
N GLY A 24 -4.24 1.88 1.10
CA GLY A 24 -5.51 1.47 1.68
C GLY A 24 -6.44 0.82 0.66
N GLY A 25 -7.22 -0.16 1.16
CA GLY A 25 -8.17 -0.91 0.35
C GLY A 25 -9.48 -0.16 0.10
N LEU A 26 -10.19 -0.58 -0.96
CA LEU A 26 -11.56 -0.16 -1.24
C LEU A 26 -12.56 -1.32 -1.17
N SER A 27 -12.12 -2.53 -1.50
CA SER A 27 -12.99 -3.70 -1.58
C SER A 27 -13.39 -4.19 -0.18
N THR A 28 -14.67 -4.45 0.00
CA THR A 28 -15.27 -5.04 1.21
C THR A 28 -15.79 -6.45 0.94
N GLY A 29 -15.48 -7.02 -0.23
CA GLY A 29 -15.82 -8.40 -0.61
C GLY A 29 -17.00 -8.51 -1.58
N ALA A 30 -17.31 -9.76 -1.96
CA ALA A 30 -18.32 -10.09 -2.97
C ALA A 30 -19.78 -10.02 -2.44
N THR A 31 -19.98 -9.76 -1.15
CA THR A 31 -21.29 -9.73 -0.51
C THR A 31 -21.36 -8.52 0.41
N SER A 32 -22.44 -7.74 0.32
CA SER A 32 -22.67 -6.60 1.20
C SER A 32 -22.98 -7.06 2.62
N LYS A 33 -22.96 -6.12 3.56
CA LYS A 33 -23.33 -6.37 4.96
C LYS A 33 -24.77 -6.87 5.12
N SER A 34 -25.68 -6.46 4.24
CA SER A 34 -27.05 -6.96 4.15
C SER A 34 -27.20 -8.35 3.50
N GLY A 35 -26.11 -8.96 3.03
CA GLY A 35 -26.12 -10.26 2.37
C GLY A 35 -26.37 -10.23 0.86
N THR A 36 -26.39 -9.05 0.23
CA THR A 36 -26.58 -8.94 -1.23
C THR A 36 -25.27 -9.18 -1.98
N ALA A 37 -25.26 -10.15 -2.88
CA ALA A 37 -24.11 -10.42 -3.75
C ALA A 37 -23.84 -9.23 -4.70
N ALA A 38 -22.57 -8.90 -4.89
CA ALA A 38 -22.14 -8.03 -5.97
C ALA A 38 -22.36 -8.72 -7.33
N PRO A 39 -22.46 -7.97 -8.44
CA PRO A 39 -22.45 -8.55 -9.78
C PRO A 39 -21.27 -9.51 -9.98
N ALA A 40 -21.45 -10.56 -10.78
CA ALA A 40 -20.42 -11.57 -11.01
C ALA A 40 -19.10 -10.94 -11.49
N GLY A 41 -17.99 -11.28 -10.83
CA GLY A 41 -16.66 -10.71 -11.10
C GLY A 41 -16.38 -9.36 -10.42
N TYR A 42 -17.31 -8.83 -9.63
CA TYR A 42 -17.15 -7.58 -8.90
C TYR A 42 -17.17 -7.80 -7.39
N THR A 43 -16.68 -6.80 -6.67
CA THR A 43 -16.84 -6.68 -5.22
C THR A 43 -17.53 -5.36 -4.87
N TRP A 44 -18.06 -5.27 -3.66
CA TRP A 44 -18.52 -4.01 -3.11
C TRP A 44 -17.34 -3.21 -2.56
N SER A 45 -17.49 -1.89 -2.61
CA SER A 45 -16.82 -0.95 -1.72
C SER A 45 -17.92 -0.32 -0.87
N GLU A 46 -18.30 -1.01 0.19
CA GLU A 46 -19.42 -0.61 1.05
C GLU A 46 -18.94 0.32 2.16
N LEU A 47 -19.66 1.42 2.41
CA LEU A 47 -19.39 2.28 3.56
C LEU A 47 -19.55 1.51 4.87
N GLN A 48 -18.70 1.80 5.85
CA GLN A 48 -18.53 0.94 7.01
C GLN A 48 -19.14 1.55 8.28
N ASN A 49 -19.30 0.71 9.29
CA ASN A 49 -19.54 1.12 10.66
C ASN A 49 -18.54 0.39 11.55
N ASN A 50 -18.22 0.96 12.70
CA ASN A 50 -17.33 0.31 13.66
C ASN A 50 -17.94 -1.03 14.11
N THR A 51 -17.09 -2.04 14.27
CA THR A 51 -17.52 -3.38 14.72
C THR A 51 -18.21 -3.27 16.07
N GLY A 52 -19.41 -3.85 16.18
CA GLY A 52 -20.26 -3.75 17.38
C GLY A 52 -21.11 -2.47 17.46
N ASN A 53 -20.86 -1.45 16.64
CA ASN A 53 -21.71 -0.27 16.55
C ASN A 53 -22.82 -0.47 15.51
N THR A 54 -24.07 -0.31 15.92
CA THR A 54 -25.26 -0.48 15.06
C THR A 54 -26.06 0.81 14.87
N THR A 55 -25.54 1.95 15.32
CA THR A 55 -26.27 3.23 15.34
C THR A 55 -25.72 4.24 14.34
N GLU A 56 -24.49 4.04 13.84
CA GLU A 56 -23.84 4.98 12.93
C GLU A 56 -22.92 4.29 11.92
N SER A 57 -22.78 4.89 10.75
CA SER A 57 -21.88 4.47 9.67
C SER A 57 -21.14 5.67 9.10
N ASN A 58 -20.24 5.41 8.14
CA ASN A 58 -19.77 6.44 7.23
C ASN A 58 -20.92 7.03 6.40
N THR A 59 -20.68 8.21 5.83
CA THR A 59 -21.57 8.88 4.84
C THR A 59 -20.89 9.25 3.53
N SER A 60 -19.56 9.34 3.49
CA SER A 60 -18.79 9.81 2.34
C SER A 60 -18.65 8.73 1.25
N LEU A 61 -19.50 8.83 0.23
CA LEU A 61 -19.43 7.95 -0.95
C LEU A 61 -18.21 8.25 -1.83
N GLY A 62 -17.82 9.51 -1.93
CA GLY A 62 -16.62 9.97 -2.61
C GLY A 62 -16.40 11.47 -2.40
N LEU A 63 -15.16 11.89 -2.55
CA LEU A 63 -14.69 13.24 -2.29
C LEU A 63 -14.40 13.98 -3.60
N GLY A 64 -14.45 15.31 -3.54
CA GLY A 64 -14.04 16.18 -4.64
C GLY A 64 -12.52 16.12 -4.82
N GLY A 65 -12.07 15.58 -5.93
CA GLY A 65 -10.64 15.54 -6.29
C GLY A 65 -10.47 15.76 -7.79
N THR A 66 -11.36 16.57 -8.36
CA THR A 66 -11.41 16.80 -9.81
C THR A 66 -11.39 18.28 -10.18
N SER A 67 -10.87 18.56 -11.37
CA SER A 67 -11.14 19.81 -12.09
C SER A 67 -12.42 19.62 -12.90
N SER A 68 -13.51 20.23 -12.46
CA SER A 68 -14.86 20.06 -13.03
C SER A 68 -15.41 21.33 -13.67
N SER A 69 -14.87 22.51 -13.31
CA SER A 69 -15.13 23.78 -13.98
C SER A 69 -14.06 24.80 -13.61
N ALA A 70 -14.10 25.99 -14.24
CA ALA A 70 -13.28 27.13 -13.85
C ALA A 70 -13.54 27.62 -12.41
N ALA A 71 -14.67 27.23 -11.80
CA ALA A 71 -15.04 27.59 -10.42
C ALA A 71 -14.97 26.40 -9.45
N ALA A 72 -14.58 25.20 -9.91
CA ALA A 72 -14.53 24.00 -9.09
C ALA A 72 -13.33 23.13 -9.50
N SER A 73 -12.23 23.28 -8.75
CA SER A 73 -10.97 22.60 -8.99
C SER A 73 -10.37 22.17 -7.65
N PHE A 74 -10.45 20.87 -7.36
CA PHE A 74 -9.99 20.31 -6.10
C PHE A 74 -8.88 19.28 -6.33
N PHE A 75 -7.87 19.31 -5.47
CA PHE A 75 -6.86 18.25 -5.34
C PHE A 75 -7.09 17.51 -4.04
N LEU A 76 -6.75 16.23 -4.02
CA LEU A 76 -6.61 15.46 -2.79
C LEU A 76 -5.12 15.27 -2.51
N ALA A 77 -4.76 15.20 -1.24
CA ALA A 77 -3.39 14.93 -0.81
C ALA A 77 -3.38 13.94 0.34
N ASP A 78 -2.43 13.01 0.32
CA ASP A 78 -2.25 12.00 1.36
C ASP A 78 -0.79 11.53 1.38
N ASP A 79 -0.33 11.00 2.50
CA ASP A 79 1.07 10.63 2.72
C ASP A 79 1.39 9.18 2.36
N PHE A 80 2.67 8.92 2.11
CA PHE A 80 3.22 7.58 2.05
C PHE A 80 4.67 7.61 2.53
N THR A 81 5.17 6.46 2.97
CA THR A 81 6.54 6.35 3.48
C THR A 81 7.35 5.36 2.67
N VAL A 82 8.48 5.84 2.12
CA VAL A 82 9.55 4.99 1.61
C VAL A 82 10.36 4.49 2.81
N PRO A 83 10.47 3.17 3.06
CA PRO A 83 11.13 2.64 4.24
C PRO A 83 12.61 3.05 4.34
N ALA A 84 13.10 3.16 5.58
CA ALA A 84 14.52 3.37 5.84
C ALA A 84 15.40 2.34 5.12
N GLY A 85 16.52 2.79 4.55
CA GLY A 85 17.44 1.95 3.78
C GLY A 85 16.93 1.55 2.38
N SER A 86 15.76 2.06 1.96
CA SER A 86 15.21 1.83 0.62
C SER A 86 15.28 3.09 -0.26
N SER A 87 15.40 2.88 -1.56
CA SER A 87 15.12 3.87 -2.58
C SER A 87 14.15 3.26 -3.58
N TRP A 88 13.05 3.95 -3.84
CA TRP A 88 12.02 3.52 -4.77
C TRP A 88 12.17 4.27 -6.09
N GLN A 89 12.36 3.53 -7.17
CA GLN A 89 12.19 4.04 -8.53
C GLN A 89 10.72 3.82 -8.90
N ILE A 90 9.89 4.83 -8.61
CA ILE A 90 8.47 4.84 -8.92
C ILE A 90 8.31 4.99 -10.44
N THR A 91 7.38 4.22 -11.02
CA THR A 91 7.05 4.28 -12.45
C THR A 91 5.65 4.82 -12.67
N THR A 92 4.67 4.32 -11.91
CA THR A 92 3.27 4.72 -12.02
C THR A 92 2.60 4.78 -10.65
N ILE A 93 1.51 5.57 -10.59
CA ILE A 93 0.58 5.58 -9.46
C ILE A 93 -0.82 5.36 -10.01
N ASP A 94 -1.55 4.40 -9.42
CA ASP A 94 -2.96 4.15 -9.69
C ASP A 94 -3.82 4.88 -8.65
N PHE A 95 -4.79 5.66 -9.12
CA PHE A 95 -5.82 6.31 -8.32
C PHE A 95 -7.19 5.71 -8.61
N PHE A 96 -8.17 5.94 -7.73
CA PHE A 96 -9.51 5.38 -7.86
C PHE A 96 -10.57 6.47 -7.91
N ALA A 97 -11.51 6.35 -8.86
CA ALA A 97 -12.59 7.31 -9.02
C ALA A 97 -13.82 6.68 -9.69
N TYR A 98 -14.98 7.30 -9.51
CA TYR A 98 -16.19 6.97 -10.25
C TYR A 98 -16.88 8.23 -10.79
N GLN A 99 -17.71 8.04 -11.80
CA GLN A 99 -18.73 9.02 -12.21
C GLN A 99 -20.10 8.38 -11.98
N THR A 100 -20.97 9.03 -11.22
CA THR A 100 -22.31 8.51 -10.91
C THR A 100 -23.11 8.30 -12.19
N ASN A 101 -23.80 7.16 -12.28
CA ASN A 101 -24.62 6.74 -13.43
C ASN A 101 -23.86 6.60 -14.76
N TYR A 102 -22.53 6.56 -14.73
CA TYR A 102 -21.75 6.35 -15.96
C TYR A 102 -21.85 4.89 -16.42
N ALA A 103 -22.43 4.69 -17.60
CA ALA A 103 -22.70 3.37 -18.18
C ALA A 103 -21.70 2.94 -19.27
N GLY A 104 -20.65 3.75 -19.53
CA GLY A 104 -19.65 3.43 -20.54
C GLY A 104 -18.76 2.24 -20.14
N THR A 105 -18.13 1.65 -21.16
CA THR A 105 -17.23 0.50 -21.01
C THR A 105 -15.75 0.88 -20.86
N THR A 106 -15.40 2.15 -21.10
CA THR A 106 -14.07 2.73 -20.88
C THR A 106 -14.12 3.76 -19.76
N ALA A 107 -12.99 4.04 -19.10
CA ALA A 107 -12.98 4.99 -18.00
C ALA A 107 -13.38 6.40 -18.47
N PRO A 108 -14.25 7.13 -17.74
CA PRO A 108 -14.69 8.47 -18.11
C PRO A 108 -13.66 9.57 -17.80
N PHE A 109 -12.40 9.22 -17.55
CA PHE A 109 -11.32 10.12 -17.14
C PHE A 109 -10.20 10.12 -18.17
N ASN A 110 -9.62 11.29 -18.46
CA ASN A 110 -8.51 11.44 -19.42
C ASN A 110 -7.37 12.29 -18.88
N THR A 111 -7.47 12.75 -17.64
CA THR A 111 -6.51 13.66 -17.04
C THR A 111 -6.21 13.24 -15.61
N VAL A 112 -4.92 13.17 -15.28
CA VAL A 112 -4.41 13.06 -13.92
C VAL A 112 -3.26 14.03 -13.77
N ARG A 113 -3.32 14.90 -12.77
CA ARG A 113 -2.23 15.79 -12.38
C ARG A 113 -1.68 15.29 -11.06
N VAL A 114 -0.36 15.18 -10.95
CA VAL A 114 0.31 14.60 -9.77
C VAL A 114 1.50 15.47 -9.41
N ASN A 115 1.58 15.81 -8.13
CA ASN A 115 2.66 16.57 -7.53
C ASN A 115 3.04 15.92 -6.19
N ILE A 116 4.28 15.45 -6.07
CA ILE A 116 4.80 14.79 -4.87
C ILE A 116 5.62 15.80 -4.08
N PHE A 117 5.35 15.91 -2.78
CA PHE A 117 6.03 16.81 -1.87
C PHE A 117 6.88 16.03 -0.85
N ASN A 118 7.96 16.65 -0.39
CA ASN A 118 8.85 16.11 0.67
C ASN A 118 8.22 16.10 2.08
N SER A 119 7.03 16.67 2.23
CA SER A 119 6.28 16.83 3.47
C SER A 119 4.84 17.25 3.14
N ASP A 120 4.01 17.43 4.16
CA ASP A 120 2.63 17.89 4.02
C ASP A 120 2.54 19.19 3.19
N PRO A 121 1.86 19.20 2.04
CA PRO A 121 1.83 20.35 1.13
C PRO A 121 1.07 21.57 1.68
N SER A 122 0.39 21.44 2.82
CA SER A 122 -0.30 22.56 3.49
C SER A 122 0.59 23.37 4.44
N VAL A 123 1.82 22.90 4.74
CA VAL A 123 2.72 23.58 5.67
C VAL A 123 3.78 24.42 4.95
N ALA A 124 4.26 25.46 5.62
CA ALA A 124 5.36 26.28 5.10
C ALA A 124 6.65 25.46 4.95
N GLY A 125 7.33 25.62 3.81
CA GLY A 125 8.58 24.91 3.52
C GLY A 125 8.41 23.57 2.81
N ALA A 126 7.17 23.12 2.55
CA ALA A 126 6.94 21.98 1.67
C ALA A 126 7.46 22.25 0.26
N THR A 127 8.24 21.32 -0.29
CA THR A 127 8.81 21.44 -1.63
C THR A 127 8.31 20.30 -2.52
N SER A 128 7.90 20.65 -3.74
CA SER A 128 7.67 19.65 -4.79
C SER A 128 8.98 18.94 -5.12
N VAL A 129 8.97 17.62 -5.05
CA VAL A 129 10.08 16.74 -5.43
C VAL A 129 9.80 15.99 -6.74
N PHE A 130 8.57 16.08 -7.24
CA PHE A 130 8.19 15.57 -8.55
C PHE A 130 6.86 16.14 -9.03
N GLY A 131 6.74 16.34 -10.33
CA GLY A 131 5.49 16.69 -10.97
C GLY A 131 5.06 18.13 -10.69
N ASP A 132 3.80 18.42 -10.97
CA ASP A 132 3.21 19.75 -10.86
C ASP A 132 1.67 19.66 -10.97
N ASP A 133 1.01 20.79 -10.73
CA ASP A 133 -0.45 20.88 -10.66
C ASP A 133 -1.12 21.09 -12.04
N THR A 134 -0.38 20.96 -13.15
CA THR A 134 -0.85 21.29 -14.52
C THR A 134 -0.67 20.16 -15.53
N THR A 135 0.46 19.47 -15.48
CA THR A 135 0.87 18.44 -16.44
C THR A 135 -0.05 17.22 -16.36
N ASN A 136 -0.69 16.90 -17.49
CA ASN A 136 -1.45 15.67 -17.59
C ASN A 136 -0.51 14.46 -17.67
N ARG A 137 -0.61 13.57 -16.68
CA ARG A 137 0.14 12.32 -16.55
C ARG A 137 -0.72 11.08 -16.76
N PHE A 138 -1.99 11.22 -17.14
CA PHE A 138 -2.87 10.10 -17.44
C PHE A 138 -2.24 9.16 -18.47
N SER A 139 -2.24 7.86 -18.17
CA SER A 139 -1.73 6.83 -19.06
C SER A 139 -2.77 5.76 -19.38
N ALA A 140 -3.57 5.35 -18.40
CA ALA A 140 -4.60 4.33 -18.60
C ALA A 140 -5.77 4.52 -17.64
N GLY A 141 -6.93 4.01 -18.05
CA GLY A 141 -8.10 3.87 -17.18
C GLY A 141 -8.73 2.51 -17.41
N VAL A 142 -8.83 1.70 -16.36
CA VAL A 142 -9.39 0.34 -16.40
C VAL A 142 -10.44 0.16 -15.33
N ASP A 143 -11.33 -0.80 -15.52
CA ASP A 143 -12.31 -1.17 -14.50
C ASP A 143 -11.58 -1.67 -13.24
N ALA A 144 -11.94 -1.14 -12.07
CA ALA A 144 -11.37 -1.58 -10.79
C ALA A 144 -12.12 -2.80 -10.21
N THR A 145 -13.11 -3.34 -10.94
CA THR A 145 -13.95 -4.48 -10.58
C THR A 145 -14.68 -4.30 -9.24
N MET A 146 -15.10 -3.05 -8.99
CA MET A 146 -15.75 -2.64 -7.74
C MET A 146 -16.92 -1.68 -7.98
N TYR A 147 -17.95 -1.78 -7.14
CA TYR A 147 -19.03 -0.78 -7.04
C TYR A 147 -19.04 -0.11 -5.67
N ARG A 148 -19.06 1.22 -5.65
CA ARG A 148 -19.18 2.01 -4.41
C ARG A 148 -20.63 2.06 -3.95
N THR A 149 -20.89 1.73 -2.69
CA THR A 149 -22.24 1.77 -2.13
C THR A 149 -22.26 2.18 -0.65
N GLY A 150 -23.40 2.72 -0.19
CA GLY A 150 -23.62 3.10 1.20
C GLY A 150 -23.64 1.89 2.12
N ASN A 151 -23.59 2.12 3.44
CA ASN A 151 -23.76 1.04 4.39
C ASN A 151 -25.19 0.48 4.26
N THR A 152 -25.31 -0.83 4.11
CA THR A 152 -26.59 -1.48 3.77
C THR A 152 -27.41 -1.87 5.00
N VAL A 153 -26.88 -1.69 6.21
CA VAL A 153 -27.51 -2.13 7.47
C VAL A 153 -27.64 -1.01 8.50
N VAL A 154 -26.63 -0.15 8.61
CA VAL A 154 -26.46 0.87 9.66
C VAL A 154 -26.41 2.26 9.03
N PRO A 155 -27.06 3.28 9.62
CA PRO A 155 -28.00 3.23 10.74
C PRO A 155 -29.38 2.67 10.35
N ALA A 156 -29.65 2.58 9.05
CA ALA A 156 -30.89 2.07 8.50
C ALA A 156 -30.60 1.15 7.32
N ALA A 157 -31.45 0.14 7.14
CA ALA A 157 -31.32 -0.80 6.03
C ALA A 157 -31.44 -0.08 4.68
N ALA A 158 -30.53 -0.40 3.77
CA ALA A 158 -30.50 0.14 2.42
C ALA A 158 -30.10 -0.94 1.41
N VAL A 159 -30.61 -0.84 0.19
CA VAL A 159 -30.25 -1.75 -0.91
C VAL A 159 -28.96 -1.24 -1.55
N PRO A 160 -27.91 -2.07 -1.69
CA PRO A 160 -26.70 -1.64 -2.39
C PRO A 160 -26.98 -1.42 -3.88
N GLY A 161 -26.27 -0.47 -4.48
CA GLY A 161 -26.50 -0.02 -5.86
C GLY A 161 -25.24 -0.03 -6.72
N THR A 162 -25.42 -0.23 -8.02
CA THR A 162 -24.32 -0.35 -9.02
C THR A 162 -24.10 0.93 -9.83
N THR A 163 -24.69 2.06 -9.41
CA THR A 163 -24.58 3.34 -10.12
C THR A 163 -23.22 4.02 -10.00
N ARG A 164 -22.30 3.48 -9.19
CA ARG A 164 -20.97 4.05 -8.91
C ARG A 164 -19.88 3.01 -9.15
N LYS A 165 -19.69 2.64 -10.41
CA LYS A 165 -18.58 1.77 -10.81
C LYS A 165 -17.25 2.48 -10.61
N ILE A 166 -16.33 1.84 -9.88
CA ILE A 166 -15.01 2.40 -9.59
C ILE A 166 -14.07 2.05 -10.73
N TRP A 167 -13.34 3.06 -11.20
CA TRP A 167 -12.28 2.96 -12.19
C TRP A 167 -10.93 3.14 -11.52
N LYS A 168 -9.95 2.39 -12.01
CA LYS A 168 -8.54 2.56 -11.67
C LYS A 168 -7.86 3.39 -12.75
N ILE A 169 -7.35 4.55 -12.37
CA ILE A 169 -6.79 5.56 -13.26
C ILE A 169 -5.29 5.66 -13.00
N THR A 170 -4.50 5.27 -13.99
CA THR A 170 -3.03 5.21 -13.92
C THR A 170 -2.42 6.53 -14.37
N ALA A 171 -1.46 7.02 -13.59
CA ALA A 171 -0.60 8.16 -13.95
C ALA A 171 0.87 7.73 -14.08
N ASN A 172 1.56 8.29 -15.07
CA ASN A 172 3.00 8.13 -15.26
C ASN A 172 3.78 9.03 -14.29
N THR A 173 4.50 8.41 -13.34
CA THR A 173 5.20 9.08 -12.24
C THR A 173 6.66 8.60 -12.13
N PRO A 174 7.51 8.77 -13.17
CA PRO A 174 8.91 8.32 -13.12
C PRO A 174 9.75 9.20 -12.17
N VAL A 175 9.93 8.74 -10.94
CA VAL A 175 10.74 9.43 -9.92
C VAL A 175 11.47 8.44 -9.04
N THR A 176 12.71 8.79 -8.65
CA THR A 176 13.45 8.07 -7.63
C THR A 176 13.33 8.81 -6.30
N LEU A 177 12.77 8.15 -5.28
CA LEU A 177 12.65 8.68 -3.93
C LEU A 177 13.46 7.82 -2.97
N GLY A 178 14.28 8.45 -2.14
CA GLY A 178 14.96 7.78 -1.03
C GLY A 178 14.02 7.54 0.14
N ALA A 179 14.55 6.99 1.23
CA ALA A 179 13.81 6.85 2.48
C ALA A 179 13.26 8.19 2.98
N GLY A 180 12.01 8.19 3.43
CA GLY A 180 11.33 9.38 3.92
C GLY A 180 9.82 9.28 3.79
N THR A 181 9.13 10.21 4.44
CA THR A 181 7.68 10.40 4.29
C THR A 181 7.44 11.51 3.27
N TYR A 182 6.59 11.22 2.29
CA TYR A 182 6.25 12.10 1.18
C TYR A 182 4.73 12.24 1.13
N TRP A 183 4.25 13.28 0.44
CA TRP A 183 2.83 13.50 0.20
C TRP A 183 2.53 13.55 -1.28
N ILE A 184 1.48 12.87 -1.73
CA ILE A 184 1.02 12.90 -3.11
C ILE A 184 -0.19 13.82 -3.18
N LYS A 185 -0.04 14.99 -3.81
CA LYS A 185 -1.15 15.85 -4.21
C LYS A 185 -1.58 15.48 -5.64
N TYR A 186 -2.85 15.19 -5.84
CA TYR A 186 -3.36 14.75 -7.14
C TYR A 186 -4.78 15.23 -7.45
N GLN A 187 -5.06 15.35 -8.74
CA GLN A 187 -6.36 15.77 -9.27
C GLN A 187 -6.67 15.00 -10.55
N LEU A 188 -7.91 14.53 -10.67
CA LEU A 188 -8.42 13.90 -11.88
C LEU A 188 -9.28 14.87 -12.70
N GLN A 189 -9.57 14.53 -13.94
CA GLN A 189 -10.61 15.22 -14.70
C GLN A 189 -11.27 14.26 -15.70
N ASN A 190 -12.59 14.38 -15.80
CA ASN A 190 -13.40 13.61 -16.72
C ASN A 190 -13.21 14.10 -18.16
N VAL A 191 -13.45 13.22 -19.13
CA VAL A 191 -13.48 13.57 -20.56
C VAL A 191 -14.47 14.72 -20.80
N VAL A 192 -15.68 14.60 -20.24
CA VAL A 192 -16.65 15.68 -20.15
C VAL A 192 -16.50 16.31 -18.78
N MET A 193 -15.75 17.41 -18.71
CA MET A 193 -15.34 18.07 -17.47
C MET A 193 -16.52 18.35 -16.52
N ALA A 194 -17.65 18.83 -17.06
CA ALA A 194 -18.83 19.20 -16.29
C ALA A 194 -19.54 18.02 -15.60
N ASN A 195 -19.27 16.77 -16.00
CA ASN A 195 -19.91 15.61 -15.39
C ASN A 195 -19.38 15.30 -13.98
N ALA A 196 -18.18 15.81 -13.65
CA ALA A 196 -17.46 15.62 -12.40
C ALA A 196 -17.27 14.15 -11.95
N GLY A 197 -16.06 13.84 -11.49
CA GLY A 197 -15.76 12.57 -10.85
C GLY A 197 -15.68 12.71 -9.34
N PHE A 198 -15.90 11.60 -8.65
CA PHE A 198 -15.75 11.48 -7.21
C PHE A 198 -14.71 10.42 -6.89
N LEU A 199 -13.91 10.66 -5.85
CA LEU A 199 -12.84 9.76 -5.45
C LEU A 199 -13.22 9.12 -4.11
N PRO A 200 -13.46 7.79 -4.06
CA PRO A 200 -13.83 7.13 -2.82
C PRO A 200 -12.64 7.10 -1.85
N PRO A 201 -12.83 7.42 -0.55
CA PRO A 201 -11.78 7.28 0.46
C PRO A 201 -11.55 5.80 0.81
N VAL A 202 -10.47 5.54 1.55
CA VAL A 202 -10.11 4.20 2.05
C VAL A 202 -11.29 3.59 2.80
N THR A 203 -11.53 2.30 2.57
CA THR A 203 -12.62 1.55 3.19
C THR A 203 -12.05 0.33 3.92
N ILE A 204 -12.23 0.29 5.25
CA ILE A 204 -11.74 -0.80 6.11
C ILE A 204 -12.95 -1.53 6.70
N VAL A 205 -13.08 -2.82 6.41
CA VAL A 205 -14.17 -3.63 6.94
C VAL A 205 -14.26 -3.52 8.46
N GLY A 206 -15.41 -3.08 8.96
CA GLY A 206 -15.67 -2.96 10.39
C GLY A 206 -15.07 -1.72 11.06
N SER A 207 -14.61 -0.72 10.31
CA SER A 207 -14.13 0.57 10.83
C SER A 207 -14.60 1.76 10.00
N ARG A 208 -15.03 2.84 10.64
CA ARG A 208 -15.37 4.12 9.98
C ARG A 208 -14.13 4.92 9.54
N GLY A 209 -12.98 4.67 10.15
CA GLY A 209 -11.72 5.40 9.93
C GLY A 209 -10.70 5.06 11.00
N LEU A 210 -9.43 5.40 10.78
CA LEU A 210 -8.36 5.20 11.77
C LEU A 210 -7.84 6.55 12.28
N PRO A 211 -7.45 6.68 13.56
CA PRO A 211 -6.92 7.95 14.09
C PRO A 211 -5.67 8.48 13.39
N ALA A 212 -4.93 7.60 12.70
CA ALA A 212 -3.73 7.98 11.96
C ALA A 212 -4.02 8.58 10.57
N PHE A 213 -5.25 8.45 10.08
CA PHE A 213 -5.65 8.99 8.79
C PHE A 213 -5.53 10.52 8.79
N ASN A 214 -5.03 11.07 7.69
CA ASN A 214 -4.61 12.48 7.65
C ASN A 214 -4.82 13.16 6.30
N ALA A 215 -5.49 12.52 5.34
CA ALA A 215 -5.63 13.08 4.00
C ALA A 215 -6.31 14.46 4.01
N LYS A 216 -5.99 15.24 2.98
CA LYS A 216 -6.39 16.65 2.84
C LYS A 216 -6.98 16.92 1.47
N GLN A 217 -7.78 17.97 1.38
CA GLN A 217 -8.23 18.56 0.13
C GLN A 217 -7.65 19.96 -0.03
N PHE A 218 -7.24 20.30 -1.24
CA PHE A 218 -6.89 21.65 -1.63
C PHE A 218 -7.91 22.18 -2.64
N ASP A 219 -8.56 23.28 -2.30
CA ASP A 219 -9.33 24.08 -3.24
C ASP A 219 -8.36 24.96 -4.04
N ALA A 220 -8.16 24.64 -5.31
CA ALA A 220 -7.23 25.38 -6.18
C ALA A 220 -7.80 26.73 -6.66
N ILE A 221 -9.09 26.98 -6.46
CA ILE A 221 -9.72 28.27 -6.76
C ILE A 221 -9.55 29.22 -5.58
N LEU A 222 -9.78 28.73 -4.36
CA LEU A 222 -9.68 29.54 -3.14
C LEU A 222 -8.27 29.53 -2.52
N GLY A 223 -7.40 28.60 -2.92
CA GLY A 223 -6.07 28.43 -2.35
C GLY A 223 -6.09 27.92 -0.90
N THR A 224 -7.12 27.15 -0.52
CA THR A 224 -7.34 26.72 0.87
C THR A 224 -7.16 25.21 1.04
N TRP A 225 -6.59 24.82 2.18
CA TRP A 225 -6.42 23.43 2.58
C TRP A 225 -7.40 23.07 3.69
N THR A 226 -8.02 21.89 3.58
CA THR A 226 -8.93 21.35 4.58
C THR A 226 -8.58 19.88 4.84
N SER A 227 -8.65 19.45 6.10
CA SER A 227 -8.49 18.02 6.44
C SER A 227 -9.74 17.25 6.03
N LEU A 228 -9.57 16.06 5.48
CA LEU A 228 -10.70 15.23 5.06
C LEU A 228 -11.29 14.49 6.25
N VAL A 229 -12.59 14.67 6.44
CA VAL A 229 -13.37 13.97 7.45
C VAL A 229 -14.63 13.36 6.83
N ASP A 230 -15.07 12.25 7.40
CA ASP A 230 -16.39 11.70 7.18
C ASP A 230 -17.29 12.13 8.35
N ALA A 231 -18.30 12.94 8.04
CA ALA A 231 -19.25 13.49 9.01
C ALA A 231 -20.21 12.46 9.61
N GLY A 232 -20.15 11.21 9.14
CA GLY A 232 -20.99 10.12 9.59
C GLY A 232 -22.46 10.20 9.17
N ASN A 233 -23.13 9.07 9.37
CA ASN A 233 -24.57 8.89 9.18
C ASN A 233 -25.12 8.12 10.39
N PRO A 234 -26.09 8.66 11.17
CA PRO A 234 -26.74 9.96 10.99
C PRO A 234 -25.78 11.14 11.25
N THR A 235 -26.23 12.36 10.95
CA THR A 235 -25.42 13.60 11.11
C THR A 235 -24.99 13.90 12.56
N SER A 236 -25.50 13.15 13.54
CA SER A 236 -25.06 13.21 14.93
C SER A 236 -23.85 12.31 15.24
N ALA A 237 -23.47 11.44 14.31
CA ALA A 237 -22.28 10.62 14.44
C ALA A 237 -21.03 11.53 14.45
N PRO A 238 -19.99 11.18 15.21
CA PRO A 238 -18.77 11.98 15.26
C PRO A 238 -18.03 11.91 13.92
N ASP A 239 -17.39 13.03 13.56
CA ASP A 239 -16.45 13.11 12.47
C ASP A 239 -15.30 12.12 12.67
N VAL A 240 -14.91 11.44 11.61
CA VAL A 240 -13.70 10.59 11.59
C VAL A 240 -12.77 11.03 10.47
N PRO A 241 -11.45 11.02 10.67
CA PRO A 241 -10.51 11.33 9.60
C PRO A 241 -10.56 10.29 8.49
N LEU A 242 -10.20 10.70 7.27
CA LEU A 242 -10.17 9.87 6.07
C LEU A 242 -8.77 9.82 5.46
N ASP A 243 -8.45 8.69 4.83
CA ASP A 243 -7.33 8.51 3.91
C ASP A 243 -7.83 8.23 2.49
N MET A 244 -6.95 8.38 1.52
CA MET A 244 -7.20 8.14 0.11
C MET A 244 -6.42 6.92 -0.41
N PRO A 245 -7.10 6.00 -1.14
CA PRO A 245 -6.44 4.85 -1.71
C PRO A 245 -5.66 5.25 -2.96
N PHE A 246 -4.41 4.80 -3.02
CA PHE A 246 -3.60 4.79 -4.24
C PHE A 246 -2.64 3.61 -4.21
N VAL A 247 -2.19 3.17 -5.39
CA VAL A 247 -1.20 2.11 -5.53
C VAL A 247 0.02 2.64 -6.27
N ILE A 248 1.17 2.65 -5.60
CA ILE A 248 2.44 3.05 -6.19
C ILE A 248 3.12 1.81 -6.76
N THR A 249 3.45 1.82 -8.06
CA THR A 249 4.31 0.80 -8.66
C THR A 249 5.75 1.30 -8.71
N PHE A 250 6.68 0.51 -8.17
CA PHE A 250 8.08 0.89 -8.07
C PHE A 250 9.02 -0.31 -8.19
N THR A 251 10.29 -0.09 -8.51
CA THR A 251 11.36 -1.04 -8.18
C THR A 251 12.14 -0.49 -6.99
N ALA A 252 12.45 -1.33 -6.00
CA ALA A 252 13.26 -0.91 -4.86
C ALA A 252 14.72 -1.30 -5.07
N THR A 253 15.61 -0.36 -4.76
CA THR A 253 17.00 -0.64 -4.46
C THR A 253 17.19 -0.47 -2.96
N THR A 254 17.73 -1.49 -2.29
CA THR A 254 18.15 -1.38 -0.89
C THR A 254 19.53 -0.75 -0.87
N LEU A 255 19.65 0.47 -0.38
CA LEU A 255 20.92 1.19 -0.20
C LEU A 255 21.50 0.82 1.17
N GLY A 256 22.12 -0.36 1.22
CA GLY A 256 22.74 -0.92 2.43
C GLY A 256 23.10 -2.40 2.21
N THR A 257 24.09 -2.93 2.94
CA THR A 257 24.48 -4.34 2.86
C THR A 257 23.34 -5.22 3.35
N GLN A 258 22.50 -5.74 2.44
CA GLN A 258 21.40 -6.70 2.67
C GLN A 258 20.99 -6.86 4.15
N GLU A 259 20.40 -5.81 4.73
CA GLU A 259 19.67 -5.99 5.97
C GLU A 259 18.41 -6.75 5.59
N THR A 260 18.43 -7.98 6.05
CA THR A 260 17.51 -9.00 5.64
C THR A 260 16.15 -8.67 6.23
N MET A 261 15.21 -8.21 5.39
CA MET A 261 13.79 -8.05 5.72
C MET A 261 13.34 -9.26 6.55
N GLN A 262 13.10 -9.04 7.83
CA GLN A 262 12.81 -10.10 8.78
C GLN A 262 11.45 -10.70 8.42
N TYR A 263 11.47 -11.82 7.71
CA TYR A 263 10.25 -12.55 7.36
C TYR A 263 9.46 -12.89 8.64
N ASP A 264 8.15 -12.67 8.62
CA ASP A 264 7.11 -13.29 9.45
C ASP A 264 7.46 -13.69 10.91
N ASN A 265 6.76 -13.09 11.88
CA ASN A 265 6.85 -13.47 13.31
C ASN A 265 6.32 -14.89 13.62
N ARG A 266 5.68 -15.56 12.66
CA ARG A 266 5.14 -16.93 12.82
C ARG A 266 6.15 -18.05 12.56
N ILE A 267 7.31 -17.77 11.94
CA ILE A 267 8.39 -18.77 11.85
C ILE A 267 9.14 -18.85 13.18
N GLN A 268 9.08 -20.01 13.82
CA GLN A 268 9.66 -20.24 15.15
C GLN A 268 10.64 -21.43 15.13
N VAL A 269 11.68 -21.35 15.95
CA VAL A 269 12.67 -22.44 16.10
C VAL A 269 12.45 -23.10 17.45
N TYR A 270 12.30 -24.43 17.45
CA TYR A 270 12.01 -25.20 18.65
C TYR A 270 12.71 -26.57 18.66
N PRO A 271 13.07 -27.12 19.84
CA PRO A 271 13.08 -26.42 21.12
C PRO A 271 14.16 -25.32 21.13
N ASN A 272 13.89 -24.22 21.84
CA ASN A 272 14.86 -23.18 22.11
C ASN A 272 14.68 -22.76 23.58
N PRO A 273 15.60 -23.10 24.49
CA PRO A 273 16.95 -23.66 24.25
C PRO A 273 17.00 -25.08 23.67
N VAL A 274 18.07 -25.39 22.91
CA VAL A 274 18.30 -26.67 22.21
C VAL A 274 19.48 -27.44 22.81
N LYS A 275 19.38 -28.77 22.87
CA LYS A 275 20.50 -29.66 23.19
C LYS A 275 21.18 -30.18 21.93
N ASP A 276 20.52 -31.06 21.17
CA ASP A 276 21.17 -31.74 20.04
C ASP A 276 20.54 -31.38 18.69
N HIS A 277 19.21 -31.25 18.63
CA HIS A 277 18.46 -31.04 17.39
C HIS A 277 17.37 -29.98 17.56
N PHE A 278 17.20 -29.13 16.55
CA PHE A 278 16.07 -28.19 16.46
C PHE A 278 15.27 -28.37 15.16
N ARG A 279 14.04 -27.88 15.18
CA ARG A 279 13.11 -27.82 14.06
C ARG A 279 12.61 -26.40 13.85
N ILE A 280 12.11 -26.13 12.65
CA ILE A 280 11.55 -24.84 12.25
C ILE A 280 10.05 -25.01 12.05
N ASN A 281 9.24 -24.36 12.88
CA ASN A 281 7.80 -24.23 12.65
C ASN A 281 7.58 -23.24 11.52
N ASN A 282 6.95 -23.70 10.44
CA ASN A 282 6.72 -22.93 9.23
C ASN A 282 5.25 -23.09 8.80
N PRO A 283 4.33 -22.29 9.38
CA PRO A 283 2.89 -22.47 9.17
C PRO A 283 2.45 -22.24 7.73
N GLU A 284 3.20 -21.45 6.97
CA GLU A 284 2.94 -21.21 5.54
C GLU A 284 3.54 -22.28 4.62
N ARG A 285 4.21 -23.31 5.16
CA ARG A 285 4.81 -24.44 4.43
C ARG A 285 5.77 -24.02 3.30
N LEU A 286 6.46 -22.89 3.47
CA LEU A 286 7.44 -22.40 2.49
C LEU A 286 8.65 -23.34 2.39
N ARG A 287 9.18 -23.58 1.19
CA ARG A 287 10.38 -24.40 1.02
C ARG A 287 11.61 -23.67 1.53
N ILE A 288 12.27 -24.22 2.55
CA ILE A 288 13.52 -23.68 3.11
C ILE A 288 14.66 -24.06 2.16
N SER A 289 15.40 -23.05 1.67
CA SER A 289 16.54 -23.25 0.77
C SER A 289 17.83 -23.45 1.57
N SER A 290 18.06 -22.65 2.62
CA SER A 290 19.22 -22.80 3.51
C SER A 290 18.97 -22.30 4.93
N VAL A 291 19.78 -22.81 5.87
CA VAL A 291 19.87 -22.33 7.24
C VAL A 291 21.34 -22.06 7.56
N GLU A 292 21.68 -20.80 7.77
CA GLU A 292 23.01 -20.36 8.18
C GLU A 292 23.04 -20.17 9.71
N ILE A 293 24.00 -20.79 10.38
CA ILE A 293 24.23 -20.67 11.82
C ILE A 293 25.45 -19.78 12.04
N MET A 294 25.27 -18.69 12.77
CA MET A 294 26.31 -17.71 13.08
C MET A 294 26.55 -17.63 14.59
N ASP A 295 27.80 -17.42 15.00
CA ASP A 295 28.12 -17.09 16.38
C ASP A 295 27.79 -15.62 16.72
N VAL A 296 27.99 -15.22 17.98
CA VAL A 296 27.71 -13.85 18.46
C VAL A 296 28.57 -12.77 17.81
N SER A 297 29.69 -13.13 17.17
CA SER A 297 30.54 -12.21 16.40
C SER A 297 30.07 -12.03 14.95
N GLY A 298 29.01 -12.74 14.54
CA GLY A 298 28.48 -12.73 13.18
C GLY A 298 29.22 -13.65 12.22
N LYS A 299 30.18 -14.45 12.69
CA LYS A 299 30.90 -15.43 11.87
C LYS A 299 30.00 -16.63 11.58
N ILE A 300 29.90 -17.01 10.30
CA ILE A 300 29.17 -18.22 9.88
C ILE A 300 29.95 -19.45 10.37
N VAL A 301 29.32 -20.21 11.26
CA VAL A 301 29.83 -21.47 11.82
C VAL A 301 29.39 -22.65 10.97
N ARG A 302 28.20 -22.58 10.37
CA ARG A 302 27.65 -23.66 9.52
C ARG A 302 26.61 -23.15 8.53
N THR A 303 26.53 -23.82 7.39
CA THR A 303 25.44 -23.67 6.42
C THR A 303 24.81 -25.03 6.16
N LEU A 304 23.50 -25.14 6.39
CA LEU A 304 22.69 -26.34 6.22
C LEU A 304 21.70 -26.12 5.07
N LYS A 305 21.39 -27.18 4.32
CA LYS A 305 20.29 -27.17 3.33
C LYS A 305 18.93 -27.32 4.02
N GLY A 306 17.83 -27.03 3.33
CA GLY A 306 16.48 -27.31 3.81
C GLY A 306 16.32 -28.76 4.30
N SER A 307 15.83 -28.93 5.53
CA SER A 307 15.65 -30.22 6.19
C SER A 307 14.47 -30.12 7.17
N GLU A 308 13.86 -31.26 7.53
CA GLU A 308 12.82 -31.31 8.57
C GLU A 308 13.41 -31.10 9.98
N GLU A 309 14.69 -31.47 10.16
CA GLU A 309 15.40 -31.37 11.42
C GLU A 309 16.87 -30.99 11.20
N TYR A 310 17.42 -30.21 12.13
CA TYR A 310 18.77 -29.66 12.07
C TYR A 310 19.58 -30.07 13.30
N SER A 311 20.73 -30.71 13.08
CA SER A 311 21.65 -31.11 14.16
C SER A 311 22.63 -29.99 14.51
N VAL A 312 22.78 -29.76 15.82
CA VAL A 312 23.71 -28.82 16.45
C VAL A 312 24.46 -29.44 17.63
N SER A 313 24.45 -30.78 17.76
CA SER A 313 25.05 -31.50 18.89
C SER A 313 26.54 -31.22 19.06
N ASP A 314 27.22 -30.93 17.96
CA ASP A 314 28.66 -30.62 17.89
C ASP A 314 28.99 -29.13 18.07
N LEU A 315 27.99 -28.27 18.23
CA LEU A 315 28.21 -26.87 18.57
C LEU A 315 28.48 -26.69 20.07
N PRO A 316 29.47 -25.87 20.46
CA PRO A 316 29.67 -25.47 21.84
C PRO A 316 28.41 -24.83 22.45
N LYS A 317 28.28 -24.90 23.77
CA LYS A 317 27.22 -24.18 24.49
C LYS A 317 27.36 -22.69 24.28
N GLY A 318 26.27 -22.01 23.95
CA GLY A 318 26.32 -20.58 23.62
C GLY A 318 25.10 -20.03 22.91
N ASN A 319 25.15 -18.74 22.62
CA ASN A 319 24.14 -18.05 21.83
C ASN A 319 24.56 -18.07 20.35
N TYR A 320 23.61 -18.38 19.48
CA TYR A 320 23.78 -18.40 18.04
C TYR A 320 22.67 -17.59 17.37
N ILE A 321 22.95 -17.13 16.15
CA ILE A 321 21.98 -16.47 15.27
C ILE A 321 21.74 -17.40 14.09
N LEU A 322 20.47 -17.71 13.83
CA LEU A 322 20.03 -18.47 12.68
C LEU A 322 19.52 -17.52 11.61
N LYS A 323 20.01 -17.68 10.38
CA LYS A 323 19.50 -17.03 9.18
C LYS A 323 18.89 -18.08 8.27
N ILE A 324 17.56 -18.16 8.24
CA ILE A 324 16.76 -19.16 7.53
C ILE A 324 16.27 -18.54 6.23
N LYS A 325 16.68 -19.06 5.08
CA LYS A 325 16.30 -18.59 3.75
C LYS A 325 15.27 -19.54 3.13
N ASN A 326 14.28 -19.01 2.43
CA ASN A 326 13.36 -19.80 1.62
C ASN A 326 13.70 -19.71 0.12
N GLU A 327 13.06 -20.55 -0.71
CA GLU A 327 13.21 -20.50 -2.18
C GLU A 327 12.65 -19.19 -2.79
N GLY A 328 11.74 -18.51 -2.10
CA GLY A 328 11.19 -17.21 -2.50
C GLY A 328 12.10 -16.01 -2.21
N GLY A 329 13.33 -16.24 -1.73
CA GLY A 329 14.31 -15.18 -1.42
C GLY A 329 14.06 -14.47 -0.08
N HIS A 330 12.98 -14.80 0.63
CA HIS A 330 12.74 -14.29 1.98
C HIS A 330 13.69 -14.95 2.97
N THR A 331 14.04 -14.21 4.01
CA THR A 331 14.94 -14.73 5.04
C THR A 331 14.50 -14.29 6.44
N LYS A 332 14.49 -15.23 7.38
CA LYS A 332 14.24 -14.98 8.81
C LYS A 332 15.56 -14.98 9.56
N ILE A 333 15.77 -13.98 10.40
CA ILE A 333 16.82 -14.01 11.43
C ILE A 333 16.17 -14.28 12.79
N THR A 334 16.68 -15.28 13.52
CA THR A 334 16.21 -15.63 14.86
C THR A 334 17.34 -16.16 15.74
N LYS A 335 17.17 -16.07 17.07
CA LYS A 335 18.17 -16.52 18.04
C LYS A 335 18.00 -18.02 18.35
N LEU A 336 19.11 -18.73 18.52
CA LEU A 336 19.16 -20.10 19.05
C LEU A 336 20.07 -20.14 20.29
N ILE A 337 19.61 -20.78 21.36
CA ILE A 337 20.37 -20.95 22.61
C ILE A 337 20.77 -22.42 22.72
N LYS A 338 22.06 -22.74 22.58
CA LYS A 338 22.62 -24.09 22.70
C LYS A 338 23.02 -24.37 24.15
N GLN A 339 22.49 -25.46 24.72
CA GLN A 339 22.80 -25.97 26.06
C GLN A 339 23.70 -27.19 26.06
#